data_AF-A0A5C5UXP5-F1
#
_entry.id   AF-A0A5C5UXP5-F1
#
_cell.length_a   1.000
_cell.length_b   1.000
_cell.length_c   1.000
_cell.angle_alpha   90.00
_cell.angle_beta   90.00
_cell.angle_gamma   90.00
#
_symmetry.space_group_name_H-M   'P 1'
#
loop_
_entity.id
_entity.type
_entity.pdbx_description
1 polymer ?
#
loop_
_entity_poly.entity_id
_entity_poly.type
_entity_poly.pdbx_seq_one_letter_code
_entity_poly.pdbx_strand_id
1 'polypeptide(L)' 'MQRSVLDAIRDGDWDYEPDEVSDAVHSATVALPGSREKIGVLAERAERGLPLWHGADRLTYEEVKDPSQFEGG' A
#
# COMPACT_ATOMS: atom_id res chain seq x y z
N MET A 1 10.28 17.22 0.57
CA MET A 1 9.84 15.96 1.19
C MET A 1 8.35 16.08 1.39
N GLN A 2 7.58 15.08 0.96
CA GLN A 2 6.15 15.01 1.26
C GLN A 2 6.00 14.63 2.75
N ARG A 3 5.00 15.17 3.44
CA ARG A 3 4.76 14.87 4.86
C ARG A 3 4.23 13.44 4.96
N SER A 4 4.85 12.62 5.81
CA SER A 4 4.39 11.25 6.00
C SER A 4 3.33 11.12 7.10
N VAL A 5 2.57 10.02 7.09
CA VAL A 5 1.66 9.68 8.19
C VAL A 5 2.42 9.54 9.52
N LEU A 6 3.68 9.07 9.47
CA LEU A 6 4.52 8.95 10.66
C LEU A 6 4.90 10.32 11.24
N ASP A 7 5.12 11.32 10.39
CA ASP A 7 5.37 12.70 10.81
C ASP A 7 4.10 13.31 11.41
N ALA A 8 2.95 13.10 10.79
CA ALA A 8 1.67 13.60 11.30
C ALA A 8 1.33 13.03 12.69
N ILE A 9 1.51 11.72 12.91
CA ILE A 9 1.33 11.08 14.22
C ILE A 9 2.27 11.70 15.26
N ARG A 10 3.53 11.97 14.89
CA ARG A 10 4.51 12.60 15.78
C ARG A 10 4.07 14.01 16.20
N ASP A 11 3.44 14.74 15.30
CA ASP A 11 2.92 16.09 15.53
C ASP A 11 1.57 16.10 16.27
N GLY A 12 0.96 14.93 16.52
CA GLY A 12 -0.34 14.79 17.16
C GLY A 12 -1.53 15.00 16.21
N ASP A 13 -1.30 14.93 14.91
CA ASP A 13 -2.30 15.04 13.86
C ASP A 13 -2.75 13.64 13.42
N TRP A 14 -3.88 13.19 13.98
CA TRP A 14 -4.40 11.83 13.80
C TRP A 14 -5.30 11.67 12.58
N ASP A 15 -5.80 12.79 12.04
CA ASP A 15 -6.73 12.83 10.91
C ASP A 15 -6.00 13.15 9.59
N TYR A 16 -4.68 13.21 9.62
CA TYR A 16 -3.87 13.47 8.43
C TYR A 16 -3.97 12.33 7.42
N GLU A 17 -4.30 12.70 6.19
CA GLU A 17 -4.24 11.83 5.02
C GLU A 17 -3.21 12.40 4.03
N PRO A 18 -2.26 11.59 3.53
CA PRO A 18 -1.35 12.03 2.47
C PRO A 18 -2.13 12.46 1.22
N ASP A 19 -1.55 13.36 0.44
CA ASP A 19 -2.13 13.77 -0.84
C ASP A 19 -2.39 12.53 -1.73
N GLU A 20 -3.55 12.49 -2.39
CA GLU A 20 -3.82 11.49 -3.40
C GLU A 20 -2.79 11.63 -4.53
N VAL A 21 -1.94 10.62 -4.66
CA VAL A 21 -0.97 10.52 -5.76
C VAL A 21 -1.42 9.43 -6.72
N SER A 22 -1.14 9.64 -8.00
CA SER A 22 -1.49 8.66 -9.04
C SER A 22 -0.90 7.29 -8.72
N ASP A 23 -1.70 6.25 -8.91
CA ASP A 23 -1.26 4.85 -8.82
C ASP A 23 0.06 4.59 -9.59
N ALA A 24 0.33 5.32 -10.67
CA ALA A 24 1.57 5.23 -11.44
C ALA A 24 2.86 5.60 -10.67
N VAL A 25 2.78 6.28 -9.51
CA VAL A 25 3.97 6.72 -8.75
C VAL A 25 4.49 5.67 -7.76
N HIS A 26 3.75 4.58 -7.55
CA HIS A 26 4.11 3.53 -6.60
C HIS A 26 3.53 2.18 -7.02
N SER A 27 4.29 1.11 -6.85
CA SER A 27 3.84 -0.20 -7.32
C SER A 27 2.77 -0.78 -6.40
N ALA A 28 1.72 -1.36 -7.00
CA ALA A 28 0.84 -2.28 -6.31
C ALA A 28 1.63 -3.49 -5.78
N THR A 29 1.13 -4.13 -4.73
CA THR A 29 1.75 -5.36 -4.21
C THR A 29 0.79 -6.53 -4.33
N VAL A 30 1.33 -7.64 -4.84
CA VAL A 30 0.66 -8.94 -4.94
C VAL A 30 0.76 -9.76 -3.65
N ALA A 31 1.36 -9.19 -2.60
CA ALA A 31 1.53 -9.89 -1.33
C ALA A 31 0.18 -10.13 -0.64
N LEU A 32 0.05 -11.33 -0.08
CA LEU A 32 -1.21 -11.76 0.54
C LEU A 32 -1.59 -10.89 1.74
N PRO A 33 -2.90 -10.66 1.97
CA PRO A 33 -3.38 -10.00 3.16
C PRO A 33 -2.83 -10.65 4.44
N GLY A 34 -2.29 -9.84 5.35
CA GLY A 34 -1.72 -10.32 6.62
C GLY A 34 -0.34 -10.98 6.51
N SER A 35 0.22 -11.13 5.31
CA SER A 35 1.60 -11.60 5.15
C SER A 35 2.61 -10.56 5.63
N ARG A 36 3.78 -11.02 6.10
CA ARG A 36 4.90 -10.13 6.47
C ARG A 36 5.37 -9.28 5.29
N GLU A 37 5.32 -9.84 4.08
CA GLU A 37 5.67 -9.14 2.85
C GLU A 37 4.75 -7.94 2.59
N LYS A 38 3.43 -8.14 2.70
CA LYS A 38 2.45 -7.05 2.57
C LYS A 38 2.71 -5.95 3.61
N ILE A 39 2.94 -6.33 4.86
CA ILE A 39 3.25 -5.37 5.93
C ILE A 39 4.52 -4.56 5.60
N GLY A 40 5.56 -5.21 5.08
CA GLY A 40 6.80 -4.55 4.67
C GLY A 40 6.59 -3.49 3.59
N VAL A 41 5.83 -3.82 2.55
CA VAL A 41 5.51 -2.86 1.47
C VAL A 41 4.73 -1.65 2.01
N LEU A 42 3.73 -1.90 2.85
CA LEU A 42 2.92 -0.83 3.45
C LEU A 42 3.75 0.09 4.36
N ALA A 43 4.68 -0.48 5.13
CA ALA A 43 5.60 0.29 5.96
C ALA A 43 6.53 1.19 5.13
N GLU A 44 7.11 0.67 4.04
CA GLU A 44 7.96 1.47 3.13
C GLU A 44 7.20 2.65 2.53
N ARG A 45 5.93 2.44 2.12
CA ARG A 45 5.07 3.52 1.61
C ARG A 45 4.82 4.59 2.66
N ALA A 46 4.51 4.18 3.89
CA ALA A 46 4.28 5.10 5.00
C ALA A 46 5.53 5.95 5.30
N GLU A 47 6.72 5.34 5.33
CA GLU A 47 7.99 6.07 5.54
C GLU A 47 8.30 7.08 4.43
N ARG A 48 7.87 6.77 3.19
CA ARG A 48 8.03 7.64 2.03
C ARG A 48 6.97 8.74 1.92
N GLY A 49 5.97 8.73 2.81
CA GLY A 49 4.84 9.65 2.78
C GLY A 49 3.88 9.43 1.61
N LEU A 50 3.82 8.20 1.10
CA LEU A 50 2.86 7.79 0.07
C LEU A 50 1.56 7.31 0.72
N PRO A 51 0.44 7.29 -0.02
CA PRO A 51 -0.76 6.59 0.38
C PRO A 51 -0.47 5.14 0.74
N LEU A 52 -1.16 4.67 1.77
CA LEU A 52 -0.97 3.30 2.26
C LEU A 52 -1.44 2.28 1.22
N TRP A 53 -2.59 2.54 0.61
CA TRP A 53 -3.25 1.65 -0.33
C TRP A 53 -3.10 2.15 -1.76
N HIS A 54 -2.75 1.23 -2.66
CA HIS A 54 -2.85 1.40 -4.10
C HIS A 54 -4.22 0.88 -4.57
N GLY A 55 -4.83 1.43 -5.63
CA GLY A 55 -6.15 0.95 -6.12
C GLY A 55 -6.19 -0.55 -6.43
N ALA A 56 -5.12 -1.05 -7.05
CA ALA A 56 -4.89 -2.48 -7.34
C ALA A 56 -4.36 -3.36 -6.19
N ASP A 57 -4.23 -2.87 -4.94
CA ASP A 57 -3.76 -3.68 -3.80
C ASP A 57 -4.78 -4.73 -3.28
N ARG A 58 -5.91 -4.89 -3.99
CA ARG A 58 -7.07 -5.68 -3.61
C ARG A 58 -6.96 -7.15 -4.04
N LEU A 59 -6.03 -7.89 -3.46
CA LEU A 59 -6.07 -9.35 -3.57
C LEU A 59 -6.87 -9.94 -2.41
N THR A 60 -7.95 -10.61 -2.74
CA THR A 60 -8.73 -11.43 -1.82
C THR A 60 -8.16 -12.85 -1.75
N TYR A 61 -8.47 -13.56 -0.67
CA TYR A 61 -8.05 -14.95 -0.48
C TYR A 61 -8.60 -15.90 -1.56
N GLU A 62 -9.71 -15.55 -2.21
CA GLU A 62 -10.31 -16.34 -3.29
C GLU A 62 -9.57 -16.16 -4.62
N GLU A 63 -9.15 -14.94 -4.94
CA GLU A 63 -8.36 -14.62 -6.15
C GLU A 63 -7.00 -15.33 -6.18
N VAL A 64 -6.47 -15.71 -5.02
CA VAL A 64 -5.19 -16.40 -4.87
C VAL A 64 -5.33 -17.92 -5.11
N LYS A 65 -6.54 -18.47 -4.93
CA LYS A 65 -6.80 -19.92 -5.11
C LYS A 65 -6.94 -20.34 -6.57
N ASP A 66 -7.10 -19.39 -7.49
CA ASP A 66 -7.10 -19.65 -8.91
C ASP A 66 -5.79 -19.17 -9.56
N PRO A 67 -4.74 -20.03 -9.60
CA PRO A 67 -3.46 -19.67 -10.20
C PRO A 67 -3.53 -19.46 -11.73
N SER A 68 -4.67 -19.75 -12.38
CA SER A 68 -4.84 -19.55 -13.82
C SER A 68 -4.97 -18.08 -14.24
N GLN A 69 -5.16 -17.16 -13.29
CA GLN A 69 -5.26 -15.71 -13.53
C GLN A 69 -3.89 -14.99 -13.54
N PHE A 70 -2.79 -15.67 -13.19
CA PHE A 70 -1.45 -15.05 -13.10
C PHE A 70 -0.55 -15.32 -14.34
N GLU A 71 -1.00 -16.12 -15.30
CA GLU A 71 -0.33 -16.26 -16.61
C GLU A 71 -0.98 -15.32 -17.64
N GLY A 72 -0.54 -14.06 -17.67
CA GLY A 72 -0.86 -13.16 -18.79
C GLY A 72 -0.73 -11.68 -18.46
N GLY A 73 0.42 -11.08 -18.79
CA GLY A 73 0.63 -9.64 -18.78
C GLY A 73 2.08 -9.25 -18.60
#